data_AF-A0A4Q3WVN3-F1
#
_entry.id   AF-A0A4Q3WVN3-F1
#
_cell.length_a   1.000
_cell.length_b   1.000
_cell.length_c   1.000
_cell.angle_alpha   90.00
_cell.angle_beta   90.00
_cell.angle_gamma   90.00
#
_symmetry.space_group_name_H-M   'P 1'
#
loop_
_entity.id
_entity.type
_entity.pdbx_description
1 polymer ?
#
loop_
_entity_poly.entity_id
_entity_poly.type
_entity_poly.pdbx_seq_one_letter_code
_entity_poly.pdbx_strand_id
1 'polypeptide(L)'
;MSKDLAVLLQGWDYNPNEVTVRRVLGADGREKIQMRLDLGVLQMETEGRPDGKAPHGFESLLEYHLDRKARAEDSMEFLDWGLDSEECAELKQEAMQYYYRYLSLFHLGDYWNVIRDTDRNVLVFDMIRDFAQEDSDRMSLEQFRPYVLMMNARARACIALEDKNYDRALELIDGG
;
A
#
# COMPACT_ATOMS: atom_id res chain seq x y z
N MET A 1 6.12 0.69 -30.89
CA MET A 1 4.80 1.28 -30.57
C MET A 1 5.01 2.70 -30.08
N SER A 2 4.04 3.59 -30.31
CA SER A 2 4.09 4.95 -29.77
C SER A 2 4.09 4.90 -28.24
N LYS A 3 4.88 5.77 -27.60
CA LYS A 3 4.87 5.99 -26.14
C LYS A 3 3.94 7.15 -25.75
N ASP A 4 3.19 7.67 -26.71
CA ASP A 4 2.23 8.74 -26.50
C ASP A 4 1.02 8.21 -25.71
N LEU A 5 0.85 8.74 -24.49
CA LEU A 5 -0.25 8.37 -23.61
C LEU A 5 -1.59 8.97 -24.04
N ALA A 6 -1.61 10.00 -24.89
CA ALA A 6 -2.85 10.68 -25.28
C ALA A 6 -3.88 9.72 -25.88
N VAL A 7 -3.41 8.76 -26.70
CA VAL A 7 -4.26 7.73 -27.31
C VAL A 7 -4.78 6.75 -26.25
N LEU A 8 -3.95 6.35 -25.28
CA LEU A 8 -4.33 5.39 -24.23
C LEU A 8 -5.28 5.98 -23.18
N LEU A 9 -5.25 7.31 -23.03
CA LEU A 9 -6.03 8.06 -22.04
C LEU A 9 -7.25 8.75 -22.66
N GLN A 10 -7.50 8.59 -23.97
CA GLN A 10 -8.63 9.20 -24.64
C GLN A 10 -9.95 8.75 -24.01
N GLY A 11 -10.80 9.70 -23.62
CA GLY A 11 -12.07 9.44 -22.94
C GLY A 11 -11.93 9.01 -21.47
N TRP A 12 -10.73 9.12 -20.91
CA TRP A 12 -10.46 8.86 -19.50
C TRP A 12 -9.80 10.10 -18.87
N ASP A 13 -10.61 11.14 -18.76
CA ASP A 13 -10.21 12.45 -18.26
C ASP A 13 -9.92 12.42 -16.76
N TYR A 14 -9.02 13.31 -16.32
CA TYR A 14 -8.77 13.49 -14.90
C TYR A 14 -9.90 14.29 -14.26
N ASN A 15 -10.41 13.81 -13.13
CA ASN A 15 -11.37 14.53 -12.31
C ASN A 15 -10.73 14.87 -10.94
N PRO A 16 -10.58 16.15 -10.59
CA PRO A 16 -9.96 16.55 -9.31
C PRO A 16 -10.85 16.26 -8.09
N ASN A 17 -12.13 15.94 -8.29
CA ASN A 17 -13.09 15.73 -7.20
C ASN A 17 -13.32 14.25 -6.86
N GLU A 18 -12.81 13.31 -7.69
CA GLU A 18 -13.00 11.88 -7.47
C GLU A 18 -11.77 11.07 -7.86
N VAL A 19 -11.54 9.97 -7.16
CA VAL A 19 -10.52 9.01 -7.55
C VAL A 19 -10.99 8.26 -8.78
N THR A 20 -10.32 8.50 -9.90
CA THR A 20 -10.65 7.89 -11.18
C THR A 20 -9.78 6.65 -11.40
N VAL A 21 -10.39 5.46 -11.32
CA VAL A 21 -9.68 4.17 -11.36
C VAL A 21 -10.38 3.15 -12.26
N ARG A 22 -9.61 2.22 -12.82
CA ARG A 22 -10.13 1.10 -13.63
C ARG A 22 -9.25 -0.13 -13.53
N ARG A 23 -9.81 -1.29 -13.86
CA ARG A 23 -9.08 -2.53 -14.15
C ARG A 23 -8.81 -2.64 -15.64
N VAL A 24 -7.63 -3.14 -16.00
CA VAL A 24 -7.25 -3.41 -17.40
C VAL A 24 -6.54 -4.75 -17.49
N LEU A 25 -6.58 -5.38 -18.67
CA LEU A 25 -5.75 -6.55 -18.97
C LEU A 25 -4.36 -6.08 -19.43
N GLY A 26 -3.32 -6.47 -18.71
CA GLY A 26 -1.94 -6.21 -19.08
C GLY A 26 -1.48 -7.00 -20.30
N ALA A 27 -0.37 -6.59 -20.91
CA ALA A 27 0.23 -7.30 -22.04
C ALA A 27 0.72 -8.72 -21.67
N ASP A 28 0.90 -8.98 -20.38
CA ASP A 28 1.21 -10.29 -19.79
C ASP A 28 -0.04 -11.15 -19.52
N GLY A 29 -1.23 -10.67 -19.91
CA GLY A 29 -2.50 -11.37 -19.70
C GLY A 29 -2.99 -11.35 -18.24
N ARG A 30 -2.37 -10.56 -17.36
CA ARG A 30 -2.78 -10.40 -15.97
C ARG A 30 -3.54 -9.11 -15.77
N GLU A 31 -4.49 -9.09 -14.84
CA GLU A 31 -5.21 -7.87 -14.47
C GLU A 31 -4.24 -6.85 -13.86
N LYS A 32 -4.43 -5.56 -14.18
CA LYS A 32 -3.73 -4.42 -13.61
C LYS A 32 -4.75 -3.39 -13.13
N ILE A 33 -4.36 -2.60 -12.15
CA ILE A 33 -5.12 -1.44 -11.69
C ILE A 33 -4.50 -0.20 -12.32
N GLN A 34 -5.33 0.68 -12.88
CA GLN A 34 -4.91 1.99 -13.34
C GLN A 34 -5.61 3.09 -12.53
N MET A 35 -4.85 4.08 -12.09
CA MET A 35 -5.34 5.28 -11.42
C MET A 35 -4.96 6.51 -12.24
N ARG A 36 -5.94 7.38 -12.53
CA ARG A 36 -5.72 8.62 -13.27
C ARG A 36 -5.19 9.70 -12.33
N LEU A 37 -4.13 10.37 -12.77
CA LEU A 37 -3.59 11.61 -12.19
C LEU A 37 -3.79 12.75 -13.20
N ASP A 38 -3.64 14.00 -12.75
CA ASP A 38 -3.77 15.20 -13.59
C ASP A 38 -2.97 15.06 -14.91
N LEU A 39 -1.66 14.92 -14.78
CA LEU A 39 -0.75 14.80 -15.92
C LEU A 39 -0.21 13.38 -16.10
N GLY A 40 -0.93 12.36 -15.62
CA GLY A 40 -0.37 11.00 -15.65
C GLY A 40 -1.33 9.86 -15.31
N VAL A 41 -0.77 8.67 -15.27
CA VAL A 41 -1.45 7.45 -14.88
C VAL A 41 -0.50 6.61 -14.06
N LEU A 42 -0.99 6.04 -12.97
CA LEU A 42 -0.33 4.95 -12.28
C LEU A 42 -0.91 3.65 -12.83
N GLN A 43 -0.05 2.69 -13.15
CA GLN A 43 -0.44 1.31 -13.41
C GLN A 43 0.24 0.43 -12.38
N MET A 44 -0.55 -0.41 -11.71
CA MET A 44 -0.11 -1.22 -10.58
C MET A 44 -0.53 -2.67 -10.74
N GLU A 45 0.30 -3.58 -10.24
CA GLU A 45 -0.03 -4.99 -10.04
C GLU A 45 -1.14 -5.12 -8.99
N THR A 46 -2.07 -6.06 -9.19
CA THR A 46 -3.14 -6.38 -8.23
C THR A 46 -2.59 -7.11 -6.99
N GLU A 47 -1.50 -7.85 -7.15
CA GLU A 47 -0.85 -8.69 -6.15
C GLU A 47 0.65 -8.38 -6.04
N GLY A 48 1.28 -8.78 -4.94
CA GLY A 48 2.68 -8.48 -4.64
C GLY A 48 2.96 -6.97 -4.53
N ARG A 49 4.20 -6.54 -4.86
CA ARG A 49 4.56 -5.13 -4.90
C ARG A 49 3.87 -4.39 -6.05
N PRO A 50 3.26 -3.21 -5.83
CA PRO A 50 2.47 -2.51 -6.86
C PRO A 50 3.21 -2.21 -8.17
N ASP A 51 4.52 -1.92 -8.14
CA ASP A 51 5.32 -1.69 -9.35
C ASP A 51 5.84 -2.99 -10.02
N GLY A 52 5.49 -4.16 -9.48
CA GLY A 52 5.86 -5.47 -10.00
C GLY A 52 7.33 -5.86 -9.83
N LYS A 53 8.13 -5.08 -9.09
CA LYS A 53 9.53 -5.39 -8.83
C LYS A 53 9.69 -6.36 -7.66
N ALA A 54 10.83 -7.05 -7.63
CA ALA A 54 11.25 -7.93 -6.54
C ALA A 54 12.58 -7.45 -5.93
N PRO A 55 12.58 -6.43 -5.05
CA PRO A 55 13.80 -5.86 -4.47
C PRO A 55 14.56 -6.93 -3.66
N HIS A 56 15.87 -7.03 -3.86
CA HIS A 56 16.73 -8.03 -3.21
C HIS A 56 16.26 -9.50 -3.39
N GLY A 57 15.44 -9.79 -4.40
CA GLY A 57 14.84 -11.12 -4.59
C GLY A 57 13.63 -11.42 -3.70
N PHE A 58 13.17 -10.45 -2.90
CA PHE A 58 11.96 -10.54 -2.09
C PHE A 58 10.77 -9.90 -2.82
N GLU A 59 9.55 -10.26 -2.40
CA GLU A 59 8.33 -9.67 -2.95
C GLU A 59 8.25 -8.16 -2.69
N SER A 60 8.72 -7.69 -1.53
CA SER A 60 8.67 -6.29 -1.12
C SER A 60 9.88 -5.92 -0.26
N LEU A 61 10.12 -4.62 -0.05
CA LEU A 61 11.17 -4.18 0.88
C LEU A 61 10.82 -4.56 2.32
N LEU A 62 9.53 -4.52 2.69
CA LEU A 62 9.09 -4.99 4.00
C LEU A 62 9.53 -6.45 4.24
N GLU A 63 9.28 -7.34 3.28
CA GLU A 63 9.67 -8.75 3.39
C GLU A 63 11.20 -8.91 3.51
N TYR A 64 11.96 -8.15 2.72
CA TYR A 64 13.42 -8.14 2.82
C TYR A 64 13.91 -7.70 4.22
N HIS A 65 13.34 -6.64 4.78
CA HIS A 65 13.74 -6.15 6.11
C HIS A 65 13.25 -7.05 7.25
N LEU A 66 12.09 -7.71 7.12
CA LEU A 66 11.63 -8.72 8.08
C LEU A 66 12.57 -9.92 8.12
N ASP A 67 12.99 -10.42 6.96
CA ASP A 67 13.97 -11.49 6.87
C ASP A 67 15.34 -11.07 7.43
N ARG A 68 15.81 -9.86 7.10
CA ARG A 68 17.06 -9.31 7.65
C ARG A 68 17.00 -9.19 9.18
N LYS A 69 15.86 -8.75 9.71
CA LYS A 69 15.63 -8.64 11.14
C LYS A 69 15.70 -10.02 11.81
N ALA A 70 14.97 -11.00 11.29
CA ALA A 70 14.95 -12.35 11.84
C ALA A 70 16.36 -12.98 11.88
N ARG A 71 17.15 -12.81 10.80
CA ARG A 71 18.55 -13.26 10.76
C ARG A 71 19.46 -12.57 11.77
N ALA A 72 19.19 -11.30 12.09
CA ALA A 72 19.94 -10.57 13.10
C ALA A 72 19.52 -10.97 14.52
N GLU A 73 18.23 -11.23 14.77
CA GLU A 73 17.71 -11.73 16.06
C GLU A 73 18.33 -13.09 16.44
N ASP A 74 18.59 -13.94 15.44
CA ASP A 74 19.26 -15.23 15.63
C ASP A 74 20.79 -15.12 15.82
N SER A 75 21.36 -13.91 15.68
CA SER A 75 22.78 -13.63 15.85
C SER A 75 23.03 -12.69 17.04
N MET A 76 24.29 -12.61 17.51
CA MET A 76 24.68 -11.61 18.52
C MET A 76 24.68 -10.17 17.98
N GLU A 77 24.37 -9.95 16.70
CA GLU A 77 24.43 -8.65 16.01
C GLU A 77 23.12 -7.86 16.13
N PHE A 78 22.08 -8.40 16.77
CA PHE A 78 20.79 -7.71 16.91
C PHE A 78 20.89 -6.34 17.58
N LEU A 79 21.85 -6.16 18.49
CA LEU A 79 22.05 -4.89 19.23
C LEU A 79 22.40 -3.71 18.31
N ASP A 80 23.05 -3.98 17.18
CA ASP A 80 23.45 -2.96 16.20
C ASP A 80 22.52 -2.93 14.98
N TRP A 81 21.47 -3.76 14.97
CA TRP A 81 20.51 -3.81 13.87
C TRP A 81 19.54 -2.64 13.92
N GLY A 82 19.32 -2.02 12.75
CA GLY A 82 18.34 -0.96 12.58
C GLY A 82 18.14 -0.64 11.11
N LEU A 83 17.33 0.39 10.87
CA LEU A 83 17.12 0.99 9.57
C LEU A 83 17.82 2.33 9.52
N ASP A 84 18.68 2.52 8.53
CA ASP A 84 19.22 3.84 8.24
C ASP A 84 18.17 4.72 7.53
N SER A 85 18.49 5.99 7.30
CA SER A 85 17.56 6.93 6.68
C SER A 85 17.27 6.63 5.20
N GLU A 86 18.18 5.98 4.47
CA GLU A 86 17.95 5.59 3.08
C GLU A 86 16.93 4.46 3.02
N GLU A 87 17.11 3.43 3.85
CA GLU A 87 16.19 2.30 3.97
C GLU A 87 14.80 2.75 4.44
N CYS A 88 14.75 3.68 5.41
CA CYS A 88 13.51 4.31 5.82
C CYS A 88 12.83 5.04 4.65
N ALA A 89 13.59 5.77 3.82
CA ALA A 89 13.05 6.46 2.66
C ALA A 89 12.51 5.49 1.60
N GLU A 90 13.20 4.37 1.34
CA GLU A 90 12.76 3.36 0.39
C GLU A 90 11.47 2.65 0.86
N LEU A 91 11.39 2.28 2.14
CA LEU A 91 10.17 1.72 2.75
C LEU A 91 9.00 2.70 2.67
N LYS A 92 9.25 4.00 2.91
CA LYS A 92 8.25 5.08 2.76
C LYS A 92 7.75 5.21 1.32
N GLN A 93 8.66 5.16 0.35
CA GLN A 93 8.30 5.17 -1.07
C GLN A 93 7.46 3.94 -1.45
N GLU A 94 7.83 2.74 -0.98
CA GLU A 94 7.03 1.54 -1.20
C GLU A 94 5.64 1.67 -0.56
N ALA A 95 5.54 2.12 0.69
CA ALA A 95 4.26 2.33 1.36
C ALA A 95 3.33 3.30 0.61
N MET A 96 3.90 4.29 -0.08
CA MET A 96 3.15 5.20 -0.94
C MET A 96 2.57 4.51 -2.19
N GLN A 97 3.28 3.52 -2.75
CA GLN A 97 2.73 2.70 -3.84
C GLN A 97 1.52 1.90 -3.36
N TYR A 98 1.63 1.26 -2.19
CA TYR A 98 0.51 0.53 -1.57
C TYR A 98 -0.64 1.47 -1.22
N TYR A 99 -0.38 2.72 -0.82
CA TYR A 99 -1.40 3.76 -0.64
C TYR A 99 -2.24 3.98 -1.89
N TYR A 100 -1.60 4.23 -3.04
CA TYR A 100 -2.33 4.41 -4.29
C TYR A 100 -3.14 3.17 -4.68
N ARG A 101 -2.59 1.97 -4.41
CA ARG A 101 -3.29 0.72 -4.71
C ARG A 101 -4.51 0.50 -3.81
N TYR A 102 -4.39 0.59 -2.49
CA TYR A 102 -5.54 0.37 -1.61
C TYR A 102 -6.61 1.45 -1.76
N LEU A 103 -6.22 2.68 -2.07
CA LEU A 103 -7.18 3.73 -2.40
C LEU A 103 -7.96 3.33 -3.67
N SER A 104 -7.25 2.88 -4.70
CA SER A 104 -7.88 2.43 -5.95
C SER A 104 -8.78 1.21 -5.73
N LEU A 105 -8.32 0.22 -4.96
CA LEU A 105 -9.08 -0.98 -4.63
C LEU A 105 -10.38 -0.64 -3.87
N PHE A 106 -10.32 0.32 -2.94
CA PHE A 106 -11.51 0.77 -2.22
C PHE A 106 -12.56 1.35 -3.17
N HIS A 107 -12.14 2.18 -4.13
CA HIS A 107 -13.02 2.72 -5.17
C HIS A 107 -13.54 1.66 -6.16
N LEU A 108 -12.81 0.56 -6.34
CA LEU A 108 -13.23 -0.59 -7.14
C LEU A 108 -14.09 -1.61 -6.38
N GLY A 109 -14.34 -1.39 -5.08
CA GLY A 109 -15.11 -2.30 -4.22
C GLY A 109 -14.35 -3.57 -3.81
N ASP A 110 -13.03 -3.62 -3.99
CA ASP A 110 -12.22 -4.80 -3.66
C ASP A 110 -11.68 -4.69 -2.22
N TYR A 111 -12.58 -4.82 -1.26
CA TYR A 111 -12.31 -4.53 0.15
C TYR A 111 -11.33 -5.50 0.81
N TRP A 112 -11.28 -6.76 0.39
CA TRP A 112 -10.30 -7.73 0.90
C TRP A 112 -8.87 -7.31 0.59
N ASN A 113 -8.62 -6.83 -0.64
CA ASN A 113 -7.29 -6.35 -1.02
C ASN A 113 -6.97 -4.97 -0.39
N VAL A 114 -7.96 -4.16 -0.04
CA VAL A 114 -7.75 -2.96 0.79
C VAL A 114 -7.21 -3.33 2.18
N ILE A 115 -7.80 -4.35 2.82
CA ILE A 115 -7.36 -4.82 4.13
C ILE A 115 -5.92 -5.32 4.06
N ARG A 116 -5.60 -6.17 3.08
CA ARG A 116 -4.23 -6.67 2.84
C ARG A 116 -3.20 -5.54 2.77
N ASP A 117 -3.45 -4.55 1.92
CA ASP A 117 -2.50 -3.47 1.67
C ASP A 117 -2.40 -2.49 2.86
N THR A 118 -3.50 -2.23 3.57
CA THR A 118 -3.51 -1.37 4.76
C THR A 118 -2.83 -2.05 5.96
N ASP A 119 -3.10 -3.33 6.21
CA ASP A 119 -2.42 -4.11 7.26
C ASP A 119 -0.90 -4.15 6.99
N ARG A 120 -0.50 -4.39 5.74
CA ARG A 120 0.91 -4.32 5.33
C ARG A 120 1.53 -2.93 5.58
N ASN A 121 0.81 -1.85 5.31
CA ASN A 121 1.33 -0.49 5.56
C ASN A 121 1.47 -0.20 7.06
N VAL A 122 0.57 -0.70 7.90
CA VAL A 122 0.71 -0.60 9.36
C VAL A 122 1.99 -1.30 9.83
N LEU A 123 2.32 -2.47 9.27
CA LEU A 123 3.59 -3.17 9.59
C LEU A 123 4.83 -2.36 9.20
N VAL A 124 4.81 -1.62 8.08
CA VAL A 124 5.91 -0.69 7.75
C VAL A 124 6.01 0.44 8.75
N PHE A 125 4.88 0.98 9.20
CA PHE A 125 4.88 2.08 10.16
C PHE A 125 5.48 1.61 11.49
N ASP A 126 5.08 0.42 11.95
CA ASP A 126 5.66 -0.20 13.15
C ASP A 126 7.15 -0.48 12.99
N MET A 127 7.57 -1.02 11.85
CA MET A 127 8.98 -1.29 11.55
C MET A 127 9.84 -0.03 11.59
N ILE A 128 9.40 1.07 10.96
CA ILE A 128 10.15 2.34 10.99
C ILE A 128 10.14 2.96 12.40
N ARG A 129 8.98 2.99 13.07
CA ARG A 129 8.87 3.53 14.44
C ARG A 129 9.81 2.83 15.42
N ASP A 130 9.88 1.50 15.33
CA ASP A 130 10.58 0.69 16.32
C ASP A 130 12.08 0.58 16.02
N PHE A 131 12.49 0.62 14.74
CA PHE A 131 13.85 0.25 14.32
C PHE A 131 14.62 1.29 13.51
N ALA A 132 14.04 2.45 13.18
CA ALA A 132 14.83 3.52 12.56
C ALA A 132 15.92 4.05 13.52
N GLN A 133 17.11 4.34 13.00
CA GLN A 133 18.22 4.87 13.80
C GLN A 133 17.99 6.32 14.21
N GLU A 134 17.31 7.09 13.36
CA GLU A 134 17.03 8.51 13.58
C GLU A 134 15.61 8.73 14.13
N ASP A 135 15.48 9.52 15.20
CA ASP A 135 14.16 9.85 15.81
C ASP A 135 13.21 10.54 14.83
N SER A 136 13.76 11.33 13.90
CA SER A 136 12.97 12.00 12.87
C SER A 136 12.28 11.02 11.92
N ASP A 137 12.95 9.91 11.60
CA ASP A 137 12.38 8.84 10.77
C ASP A 137 11.32 8.06 11.55
N ARG A 138 11.57 7.75 12.83
CA ARG A 138 10.60 7.04 13.71
C ARG A 138 9.24 7.71 13.76
N MET A 139 9.19 9.03 13.73
CA MET A 139 7.95 9.81 13.80
C MET A 139 7.34 10.12 12.43
N SER A 140 8.07 9.87 11.34
CA SER A 140 7.72 10.39 10.00
C SER A 140 6.41 9.87 9.41
N LEU A 141 5.95 8.69 9.86
CA LEU A 141 4.71 8.06 9.35
C LEU A 141 3.55 8.09 10.34
N GLU A 142 3.78 8.41 11.61
CA GLU A 142 2.76 8.31 12.66
C GLU A 142 1.58 9.26 12.41
N GLN A 143 1.81 10.42 11.79
CA GLN A 143 0.74 11.35 11.42
C GLN A 143 -0.27 10.76 10.40
N PHE A 144 0.14 9.74 9.62
CA PHE A 144 -0.72 9.09 8.62
C PHE A 144 -1.42 7.84 9.16
N ARG A 145 -0.97 7.30 10.31
CA ARG A 145 -1.50 6.06 10.90
C ARG A 145 -3.02 6.09 11.08
N PRO A 146 -3.65 7.17 11.61
CA PRO A 146 -5.10 7.20 11.78
C PRO A 146 -5.85 7.01 10.46
N TYR A 147 -5.34 7.57 9.36
CA TYR A 147 -5.99 7.42 8.05
C TYR A 147 -5.91 5.99 7.52
N VAL A 148 -4.78 5.31 7.68
CA VAL A 148 -4.60 3.91 7.25
C VAL A 148 -5.54 2.99 8.03
N LEU A 149 -5.62 3.18 9.36
CA LEU A 149 -6.51 2.42 10.23
C LEU A 149 -7.99 2.66 9.88
N MET A 150 -8.39 3.92 9.66
CA MET A 150 -9.74 4.26 9.19
C MET A 150 -10.07 3.57 7.87
N MET A 151 -9.16 3.55 6.89
CA MET A 151 -9.40 2.87 5.61
C MET A 151 -9.55 1.35 5.78
N ASN A 152 -8.73 0.74 6.64
CA ASN A 152 -8.85 -0.68 6.99
C ASN A 152 -10.22 -1.00 7.63
N ALA A 153 -10.61 -0.20 8.63
CA ALA A 153 -11.89 -0.32 9.32
C ALA A 153 -13.08 -0.18 8.36
N ARG A 154 -13.05 0.83 7.47
CA ARG A 154 -14.07 1.02 6.43
C ARG A 154 -14.16 -0.17 5.48
N ALA A 155 -13.04 -0.73 5.04
CA ALA A 155 -13.05 -1.91 4.19
C ALA A 155 -13.66 -3.14 4.89
N ARG A 156 -13.31 -3.38 6.16
CA ARG A 156 -13.91 -4.44 6.98
C ARG A 156 -15.42 -4.23 7.17
N ALA A 157 -15.85 -2.99 7.40
CA ALA A 157 -17.27 -2.66 7.51
C ALA A 157 -18.02 -2.88 6.19
N CYS A 158 -17.44 -2.53 5.05
CA CYS A 158 -18.03 -2.80 3.73
C CYS A 158 -18.25 -4.30 3.49
N ILE A 159 -17.28 -5.15 3.84
CA ILE A 159 -17.44 -6.61 3.77
C ILE A 159 -18.59 -7.08 4.68
N ALA A 160 -18.64 -6.59 5.93
CA ALA A 160 -19.73 -6.94 6.84
C ALA A 160 -21.11 -6.50 6.31
N LEU A 161 -21.19 -5.36 5.62
CA LEU A 161 -22.41 -4.89 4.96
C LEU A 161 -22.82 -5.78 3.77
N GLU A 162 -21.86 -6.26 2.97
CA GLU A 162 -22.12 -7.23 1.91
C GLU A 162 -22.73 -8.54 2.46
N ASP A 163 -22.25 -8.95 3.64
CA ASP A 163 -22.76 -10.11 4.39
C ASP A 163 -24.04 -9.81 5.20
N LYS A 164 -24.59 -8.59 5.10
CA LYS A 164 -25.76 -8.10 5.85
C LYS A 164 -25.62 -8.16 7.38
N ASN A 165 -24.39 -8.13 7.89
CA ASN A 165 -24.09 -8.07 9.32
C ASN A 165 -23.90 -6.62 9.78
N TYR A 166 -25.03 -5.91 9.94
CA TYR A 166 -25.04 -4.46 10.22
C TYR A 166 -24.46 -4.10 11.59
N ASP A 167 -24.71 -4.91 12.63
CA ASP A 167 -24.16 -4.67 13.98
C ASP A 167 -22.64 -4.75 13.95
N ARG A 168 -22.09 -5.75 13.26
CA ARG A 168 -20.65 -5.89 13.09
C ARG A 168 -20.03 -4.74 12.30
N ALA A 169 -20.73 -4.23 11.29
CA ALA A 169 -20.26 -3.08 10.51
C ALA A 169 -20.15 -1.81 11.37
N LEU A 170 -21.09 -1.58 12.28
CA LEU A 170 -21.04 -0.45 13.22
C LEU A 170 -19.87 -0.57 14.20
N GLU A 171 -19.69 -1.73 14.83
CA GLU A 171 -18.56 -1.97 15.75
C GLU A 171 -17.19 -1.70 15.10
N LEU A 172 -17.04 -2.11 13.84
CA LEU A 172 -15.79 -1.94 13.10
C LEU A 172 -15.48 -0.47 12.80
N ILE A 173 -16.50 0.37 12.58
CA ILE A 173 -16.33 1.80 12.37
C ILE A 173 -16.03 2.53 13.69
N ASP A 174 -16.68 2.14 14.78
CA ASP A 174 -16.47 2.80 16.08
C ASP A 174 -15.12 2.44 16.72
N GLY A 175 -14.59 1.25 16.42
CA GLY A 175 -13.34 0.74 16.99
C GLY A 175 -12.07 1.04 16.19
N GLY A 176 -12.15 1.64 15.00
CA GLY A 176 -11.03 1.87 14.10
C GLY A 176 -10.89 3.34 13.70
#